data_AF-A0A9J6DEE6-F1
#
_entry.id   AF-A0A9J6DEE6-F1
#
_cell.length_a   1.000
_cell.length_b   1.000
_cell.length_c   1.000
_cell.angle_alpha   90.00
_cell.angle_beta   90.00
_cell.angle_gamma   90.00
#
_symmetry.space_group_name_H-M   'P 1'
#
loop_
_entity.id
_entity.type
_entity.pdbx_description
1 polymer ?
#
loop_
_entity_poly.entity_id
_entity_poly.type
_entity_poly.pdbx_seq_one_letter_code
_entity_poly.pdbx_strand_id
1 'polypeptide(L)'
;MEDSPQQRKFVVKENLELHNAMLSLNDFFMKPGNFKYVDSNVVPKVGEVYGLEHTVGHFRRVLVLSITPKKSAPASITVFHMDYGDKSTVAARRLLHLPRELANLRPFIMEVFCCRIQPQDCDLDWTFQANHKSYELVLRKELLGKVKIVFTLSC
;
A
#
# COMPACT_ATOMS: atom_id res chain seq x y z
N MET A 1 -1.66 18.46 -47.32
CA MET A 1 -1.09 17.36 -46.52
C MET A 1 -1.26 17.77 -45.07
N GLU A 2 -2.41 17.41 -44.49
CA GLU A 2 -2.70 17.61 -43.07
C GLU A 2 -2.08 16.46 -42.29
N ASP A 3 -1.21 16.80 -41.34
CA ASP A 3 -0.62 15.85 -40.41
C ASP A 3 -1.66 15.53 -39.34
N SER A 4 -2.21 14.31 -39.41
CA SER A 4 -3.26 13.84 -38.50
C SER A 4 -2.65 13.56 -37.12
N PRO A 5 -3.21 14.08 -36.02
CA PRO A 5 -2.68 13.82 -34.69
C PRO A 5 -2.82 12.33 -34.41
N GLN A 6 -1.70 11.62 -34.27
CA GLN A 6 -1.70 10.23 -33.84
C GLN A 6 -2.45 10.13 -32.52
N GLN A 7 -3.65 9.57 -32.60
CA GLN A 7 -4.50 9.25 -31.47
C GLN A 7 -3.77 8.14 -30.71
N ARG A 8 -2.92 8.52 -29.75
CA ARG A 8 -2.36 7.58 -28.78
C ARG A 8 -3.53 7.04 -27.98
N LYS A 9 -3.97 5.82 -28.31
CA LYS A 9 -4.82 5.02 -27.44
C LYS A 9 -4.01 4.73 -26.18
N PHE A 10 -4.25 5.50 -25.13
CA PHE A 10 -3.75 5.20 -23.80
C PHE A 10 -4.56 4.02 -23.26
N VAL A 11 -4.07 2.81 -23.51
CA VAL A 11 -4.55 1.63 -22.81
C VAL A 11 -3.97 1.73 -21.41
N VAL A 12 -4.83 1.78 -20.39
CA VAL A 12 -4.41 1.67 -18.99
C VAL A 12 -3.59 0.39 -18.87
N LYS A 13 -2.28 0.53 -18.75
CA LYS A 13 -1.40 -0.62 -18.58
C LYS A 13 -1.53 -1.04 -17.13
N GLU A 14 -2.42 -1.99 -16.87
CA GLU A 14 -2.46 -2.64 -15.56
C GLU A 14 -1.04 -3.09 -15.21
N ASN A 15 -0.66 -2.86 -13.96
CA ASN A 15 0.62 -3.32 -13.45
C ASN A 15 0.57 -4.85 -13.37
N LEU A 16 0.98 -5.50 -14.46
CA LEU A 16 0.94 -6.96 -14.62
C LEU A 16 1.70 -7.69 -13.51
N GLU A 17 2.78 -7.08 -12.98
CA GLU A 17 3.54 -7.66 -11.88
C GLU A 17 2.72 -7.67 -10.58
N LEU A 18 2.09 -6.53 -10.24
CA LEU A 18 1.18 -6.45 -9.10
C LEU A 18 0.02 -7.44 -9.28
N HIS A 19 -0.58 -7.50 -10.47
CA HIS A 19 -1.68 -8.42 -10.76
C HIS A 19 -1.28 -9.88 -10.52
N ASN A 20 -0.16 -10.33 -11.09
CA ASN A 20 0.33 -11.69 -10.93
C ASN A 20 0.70 -12.03 -9.48
N ALA A 21 1.30 -11.07 -8.75
CA ALA A 21 1.61 -11.25 -7.34
C ALA A 21 0.33 -11.40 -6.49
N MET A 22 -0.69 -10.58 -6.77
CA MET A 22 -1.97 -10.67 -6.08
C MET A 22 -2.71 -11.97 -6.43
N LEU A 23 -2.68 -12.43 -7.67
CA LEU A 23 -3.21 -13.74 -8.04
C LEU A 23 -2.54 -14.86 -7.23
N SER A 24 -1.21 -14.88 -7.20
CA SER A 24 -0.44 -15.87 -6.44
C SER A 24 -0.77 -15.86 -4.94
N LEU A 25 -0.96 -14.67 -4.36
CA LEU A 25 -1.36 -14.50 -2.96
C LEU A 25 -2.76 -15.06 -2.69
N ASN A 26 -3.72 -14.75 -3.55
CA ASN A 26 -5.09 -15.22 -3.40
C ASN A 26 -5.18 -16.74 -3.61
N ASP A 27 -4.50 -17.28 -4.64
CA ASP A 27 -4.40 -18.71 -4.90
C ASP A 27 -3.78 -19.48 -3.73
N PHE A 28 -2.83 -18.87 -3.02
CA PHE A 28 -2.27 -19.47 -1.81
C PHE A 28 -3.32 -19.63 -0.71
N PHE A 29 -4.10 -18.59 -0.41
CA PHE A 29 -5.10 -18.62 0.66
C PHE A 29 -6.38 -19.39 0.31
N MET A 30 -6.68 -19.57 -0.98
CA MET A 30 -7.79 -20.43 -1.42
C MET A 30 -7.54 -21.92 -1.19
N LYS A 31 -6.28 -22.35 -0.99
CA LYS A 31 -5.96 -23.74 -0.70
C LYS A 31 -6.34 -24.10 0.74
N PRO A 32 -7.08 -25.20 0.96
CA PRO A 32 -7.42 -25.66 2.31
C PRO A 32 -6.18 -25.82 3.18
N GLY A 33 -6.24 -25.33 4.42
CA GLY A 33 -5.15 -25.43 5.38
C GLY A 33 -4.09 -24.33 5.31
N ASN A 34 -4.06 -23.49 4.28
CA ASN A 34 -3.18 -22.31 4.21
C ASN A 34 -3.76 -21.09 4.93
N PHE A 35 -5.07 -21.08 5.11
CA PHE A 35 -5.78 -20.04 5.85
C PHE A 35 -5.56 -20.22 7.35
N LYS A 36 -4.47 -19.64 7.87
CA LYS A 36 -4.06 -19.72 9.28
C LYS A 36 -3.99 -18.35 9.91
N TYR A 37 -4.87 -18.07 10.85
CA TYR A 37 -4.79 -16.86 11.67
C TYR A 37 -3.57 -16.90 12.57
N VAL A 38 -3.04 -15.73 12.90
CA VAL A 38 -2.10 -15.59 14.00
C VAL A 38 -2.82 -15.92 15.30
N ASP A 39 -2.22 -16.82 16.10
CA ASP A 39 -2.79 -17.26 17.37
C ASP A 39 -3.11 -16.09 18.29
N SER A 40 -4.25 -16.14 18.98
CA SER A 40 -4.69 -15.08 19.89
C SER A 40 -3.71 -14.80 21.04
N ASN A 41 -2.87 -15.77 21.38
CA ASN A 41 -1.86 -15.67 22.44
C ASN A 41 -0.53 -15.07 21.94
N VAL A 42 -0.36 -14.95 20.62
CA VAL A 42 0.84 -14.40 20.00
C VAL A 42 0.56 -12.96 19.63
N VAL A 43 1.36 -12.04 20.19
CA VAL A 43 1.32 -10.63 19.79
C VAL A 43 2.06 -10.51 18.45
N PRO A 44 1.41 -10.01 17.37
CA PRO A 44 2.10 -9.75 16.11
C PRO A 44 3.26 -8.78 16.32
N LYS A 45 4.26 -8.80 15.43
CA LYS A 45 5.45 -7.96 15.59
C LYS A 45 5.38 -6.74 14.68
N VAL A 46 5.74 -5.58 15.22
CA VAL A 46 5.95 -4.36 14.43
C VAL A 46 7.09 -4.58 13.44
N GLY A 47 6.88 -4.15 12.20
CA GLY A 47 7.83 -4.35 11.11
C GLY A 47 7.73 -5.68 10.38
N GLU A 48 6.86 -6.60 10.82
CA GLU A 48 6.61 -7.86 10.11
C GLU A 48 5.42 -7.77 9.13
N VAL A 49 5.48 -8.61 8.10
CA VAL A 49 4.47 -8.70 7.03
C VAL A 49 3.54 -9.87 7.27
N TYR A 50 2.23 -9.62 7.16
CA TYR A 50 1.17 -10.59 7.35
C TYR A 50 0.20 -10.58 6.17
N GLY A 51 -0.61 -11.62 6.06
CA GLY A 51 -1.80 -11.61 5.21
C GLY A 51 -2.98 -10.95 5.93
N LEU A 52 -3.85 -10.30 5.18
CA LEU A 52 -5.12 -9.78 5.68
C LEU A 52 -6.19 -9.97 4.62
N GLU A 53 -7.31 -10.58 4.98
CA GLU A 53 -8.51 -10.57 4.14
C GLU A 53 -9.15 -9.18 4.20
N HIS A 54 -9.08 -8.47 3.07
CA HIS A 54 -9.59 -7.11 2.94
C HIS A 54 -11.08 -7.12 2.56
N THR A 55 -11.43 -7.94 1.57
CA THR A 55 -12.80 -8.28 1.17
C THR A 55 -12.88 -9.78 1.01
N VAL A 56 -14.09 -10.36 1.01
CA VAL A 56 -14.29 -11.81 0.91
C VAL A 56 -13.51 -12.38 -0.27
N GLY A 57 -12.60 -13.33 0.01
CA GLY A 57 -11.77 -13.98 -1.01
C GLY A 57 -10.66 -13.11 -1.62
N HIS A 58 -10.42 -11.92 -1.08
CA HIS A 58 -9.39 -10.99 -1.53
C HIS A 58 -8.43 -10.63 -0.40
N PHE A 59 -7.22 -11.15 -0.53
CA PHE A 59 -6.15 -11.02 0.44
C PHE A 59 -5.17 -9.94 0.01
N ARG A 60 -4.60 -9.26 1.00
CA ARG A 60 -3.54 -8.27 0.84
C ARG A 60 -2.38 -8.59 1.76
N ARG A 61 -1.18 -8.14 1.38
CA ARG A 61 -0.02 -8.12 2.27
C ARG A 61 -0.02 -6.83 3.07
N VAL A 62 0.19 -6.95 4.37
CA VAL A 62 0.15 -5.80 5.28
C VAL A 62 1.37 -5.78 6.18
N LEU A 63 1.98 -4.61 6.34
CA LEU A 63 3.06 -4.36 7.31
C LEU A 63 2.45 -3.87 8.62
N VAL A 64 2.84 -4.47 9.74
CA VAL A 64 2.45 -3.97 11.06
C VAL A 64 3.25 -2.70 11.39
N LEU A 65 2.56 -1.57 11.56
CA LEU A 65 3.20 -0.29 11.91
C LEU A 65 3.22 -0.04 13.42
N SER A 66 2.12 -0.37 14.10
CA SER A 66 2.02 -0.17 15.55
C SER A 66 0.95 -1.07 16.15
N ILE A 67 1.09 -1.29 17.46
CA ILE A 67 0.20 -2.14 18.25
C ILE A 67 -0.28 -1.32 19.44
N THR A 68 -1.58 -1.13 19.51
CA THR A 68 -2.24 -0.44 20.62
C THR A 68 -2.92 -1.50 21.50
N PRO A 69 -2.36 -1.83 22.67
CA PRO A 69 -2.97 -2.79 23.58
C PRO A 69 -4.32 -2.26 24.09
N LYS A 70 -5.30 -3.15 24.23
CA LYS A 70 -6.62 -2.85 24.80
C LYS A 70 -6.83 -3.72 26.03
N LYS A 71 -7.31 -3.13 27.13
CA LYS A 71 -7.48 -3.84 28.42
C LYS A 71 -8.52 -4.96 28.38
N SER A 72 -9.54 -4.87 27.53
CA SER A 72 -10.68 -5.80 27.46
C SER A 72 -10.99 -6.32 26.06
N ALA A 73 -10.10 -6.10 25.10
CA ALA A 73 -10.29 -6.50 23.70
C ALA A 73 -8.95 -6.92 23.08
N PRO A 74 -8.97 -7.71 21.99
CA PRO A 74 -7.75 -8.00 21.24
C PRO A 74 -7.05 -6.71 20.83
N ALA A 75 -5.72 -6.73 20.87
CA ALA A 75 -4.92 -5.57 20.53
C ALA A 75 -5.33 -5.02 19.15
N SER A 76 -5.41 -3.69 19.08
CA SER A 76 -5.68 -2.98 17.84
C SER A 76 -4.35 -2.77 17.13
N ILE A 77 -4.28 -3.10 15.86
CA ILE A 77 -3.04 -3.02 15.08
C ILE A 77 -3.26 -2.05 13.94
N THR A 78 -2.39 -1.06 13.82
CA THR A 78 -2.32 -0.22 12.63
C THR A 78 -1.41 -0.91 11.62
N VAL A 79 -1.94 -1.11 10.42
CA VAL A 79 -1.24 -1.78 9.34
C VAL A 79 -1.15 -0.90 8.10
N PHE A 80 -0.11 -1.10 7.30
CA PHE A 80 0.07 -0.48 5.99
C PHE A 80 -0.11 -1.53 4.90
N HIS A 81 -1.00 -1.26 3.94
CA HIS A 81 -1.25 -2.11 2.78
C HIS A 81 -0.13 -1.89 1.77
N MET A 82 0.92 -2.69 1.87
CA MET A 82 2.21 -2.44 1.22
C MET A 82 2.15 -2.40 -0.31
N ASP A 83 1.09 -2.94 -0.89
CA ASP A 83 0.91 -3.01 -2.34
C ASP A 83 -0.07 -1.95 -2.87
N TYR A 84 -0.72 -1.20 -1.97
CA TYR A 84 -1.79 -0.24 -2.31
C TYR A 84 -1.59 1.16 -1.69
N GLY A 85 -0.82 1.27 -0.59
CA GLY A 85 -0.45 2.54 0.03
C GLY A 85 -1.39 3.06 1.12
N ASP A 86 -2.55 2.44 1.32
CA ASP A 86 -3.46 2.83 2.39
C ASP A 86 -3.07 2.24 3.76
N LYS A 87 -3.57 2.86 4.83
CA LYS A 87 -3.42 2.37 6.21
C LYS A 87 -4.78 1.99 6.77
N SER A 88 -4.83 0.94 7.58
CA SER A 88 -6.05 0.58 8.30
C SER A 88 -5.75 0.12 9.72
N THR A 89 -6.76 0.19 10.59
CA THR A 89 -6.70 -0.34 11.94
C THR A 89 -7.53 -1.62 12.00
N VAL A 90 -6.90 -2.73 12.38
CA VAL A 90 -7.53 -4.06 12.43
C VAL A 90 -7.32 -4.72 13.79
N ALA A 91 -8.15 -5.69 14.13
CA ALA A 91 -7.90 -6.53 15.30
C ALA A 91 -6.77 -7.53 15.00
N ALA A 92 -5.88 -7.77 15.96
CA ALA A 92 -4.76 -8.71 15.81
C ALA A 92 -5.17 -10.09 15.24
N ARG A 93 -6.31 -10.62 15.71
CA ARG A 93 -6.87 -11.90 15.27
C ARG A 93 -7.23 -11.98 13.78
N ARG A 94 -7.26 -10.87 13.05
CA ARG A 94 -7.53 -10.85 11.60
C ARG A 94 -6.28 -11.07 10.76
N LEU A 95 -5.09 -11.00 11.36
CA LEU A 95 -3.85 -11.25 10.64
C LEU A 95 -3.70 -12.74 10.36
N LEU A 96 -3.23 -13.03 9.15
CA LEU A 96 -2.94 -14.38 8.67
C LEU A 96 -1.44 -14.57 8.57
N HIS A 97 -0.98 -15.78 8.89
CA HIS A 97 0.39 -16.17 8.61
C HIS A 97 0.62 -16.15 7.09
N LEU A 98 1.74 -15.55 6.70
CA LEU A 98 2.15 -15.45 5.31
C LEU A 98 3.47 -16.21 5.13
N PRO A 99 3.58 -17.10 4.13
CA PRO A 99 4.81 -17.80 3.85
C PRO A 99 5.90 -16.81 3.42
N ARG A 100 7.17 -17.13 3.72
CA ARG A 100 8.30 -16.21 3.55
C ARG A 100 8.44 -15.73 2.11
N GLU A 101 8.14 -16.59 1.16
CA GLU A 101 8.22 -16.31 -0.27
C GLU A 101 7.30 -15.14 -0.66
N LEU A 102 6.08 -15.12 -0.11
CA LEU A 102 5.10 -14.05 -0.36
C LEU A 102 5.36 -12.81 0.51
N ALA A 103 5.86 -12.99 1.73
CA ALA A 103 6.25 -11.89 2.60
C ALA A 103 7.43 -11.08 2.03
N ASN A 104 8.38 -11.75 1.38
CA ASN A 104 9.61 -11.16 0.86
C ASN A 104 9.48 -10.51 -0.53
N LEU A 105 8.33 -10.62 -1.21
CA LEU A 105 8.13 -9.88 -2.46
C LEU A 105 8.27 -8.38 -2.16
N ARG A 106 8.89 -7.63 -3.08
CA ARG A 106 9.00 -6.18 -2.90
C ARG A 106 7.61 -5.53 -2.81
N PRO A 107 7.43 -4.46 -2.03
CA PRO A 107 6.23 -3.64 -2.10
C PRO A 107 6.03 -3.10 -3.53
N PHE A 108 4.80 -3.11 -4.02
CA PHE A 108 4.48 -2.52 -5.33
C PHE A 108 4.12 -1.04 -5.26
N ILE A 109 3.86 -0.51 -4.05
CA ILE A 109 3.67 0.92 -3.84
C ILE A 109 5.01 1.64 -3.69
N MET A 110 5.04 2.89 -4.16
CA MET A 110 6.16 3.80 -3.95
C MET A 110 5.61 5.12 -3.39
N GLU A 111 6.19 5.57 -2.29
CA GLU A 111 5.95 6.92 -1.79
C GLU A 111 6.82 7.91 -2.57
N VAL A 112 6.19 8.99 -3.05
CA VAL A 112 6.85 10.03 -3.84
C VAL A 112 6.48 11.40 -3.31
N PHE A 113 7.42 12.33 -3.42
CA PHE A 113 7.21 13.74 -3.07
C PHE A 113 7.30 14.61 -4.31
N CYS A 114 6.38 15.55 -4.46
CA CYS A 114 6.46 16.55 -5.52
C CYS A 114 7.59 17.54 -5.20
N CYS A 115 8.55 17.65 -6.13
CA CYS A 115 9.70 18.51 -5.96
C CYS A 115 9.37 19.98 -6.29
N ARG A 116 10.11 20.91 -5.65
CA ARG A 116 10.04 22.37 -5.91
C ARG A 116 8.67 22.99 -5.66
N ILE A 117 7.92 22.45 -4.71
CA ILE A 117 6.68 23.04 -4.22
C ILE A 117 6.72 23.08 -2.69
N GLN A 118 6.03 24.06 -2.10
CA GLN A 118 5.82 24.19 -0.66
C GLN A 118 4.42 24.78 -0.41
N PRO A 119 3.85 24.64 0.81
CA PRO A 119 2.62 25.31 1.19
C PRO A 119 2.73 26.83 0.98
N GLN A 120 1.69 27.44 0.39
CA GLN A 120 1.69 28.87 0.01
C GLN A 120 1.72 29.79 1.22
N ASP A 121 1.09 29.36 2.30
CA ASP A 121 1.03 30.01 3.61
C ASP A 121 2.30 29.80 4.46
N CYS A 122 3.32 29.11 3.90
CA CYS A 122 4.55 28.73 4.61
C CYS A 122 4.30 27.87 5.85
N ASP A 123 3.14 27.22 5.95
CA ASP A 123 2.90 26.19 6.96
C ASP A 123 3.71 24.93 6.65
N LEU A 124 3.83 24.04 7.63
CA LEU A 124 4.39 22.70 7.45
C LEU A 124 3.43 21.78 6.69
N ASP A 125 2.12 22.00 6.88
CA ASP A 125 1.07 21.18 6.28
C ASP A 125 0.46 21.84 5.03
N TRP A 126 0.03 21.00 4.09
CA TRP A 126 -0.71 21.47 2.93
C TRP A 126 -2.16 21.79 3.28
N THR A 127 -2.67 22.91 2.74
CA THR A 127 -4.10 23.26 2.86
C THR A 127 -5.00 22.16 2.29
N PHE A 128 -6.23 22.09 2.79
CA PHE A 128 -7.25 21.16 2.28
C PHE A 128 -7.45 21.31 0.77
N GLN A 129 -7.48 22.54 0.27
CA GLN A 129 -7.66 22.86 -1.14
C GLN A 129 -6.50 22.34 -2.00
N ALA A 130 -5.25 22.47 -1.52
CA ALA A 130 -4.08 21.93 -2.20
C ALA A 130 -4.12 20.39 -2.25
N ASN A 131 -4.45 19.74 -1.13
CA ASN A 131 -4.59 18.27 -1.05
C ASN A 131 -5.72 17.74 -1.95
N HIS A 132 -6.86 18.42 -1.96
CA HIS A 132 -7.97 18.05 -2.84
C HIS A 132 -7.58 18.19 -4.30
N LYS A 133 -6.89 19.29 -4.66
CA LYS A 133 -6.48 19.52 -6.04
C LYS A 133 -5.44 18.52 -6.51
N SER A 134 -4.45 18.19 -5.67
CA SER A 134 -3.44 17.18 -6.00
C SER A 134 -4.08 15.80 -6.20
N TYR A 135 -5.04 15.43 -5.34
CA TYR A 135 -5.81 14.21 -5.48
C TYR A 135 -6.54 14.14 -6.83
N GLU A 136 -7.24 15.19 -7.25
CA GLU A 136 -7.89 15.25 -8.57
C GLU A 136 -6.90 15.09 -9.73
N LEU A 137 -5.70 15.65 -9.60
CA LEU A 137 -4.68 15.62 -10.64
C LEU A 137 -4.02 14.24 -10.78
N VAL A 138 -3.95 13.47 -9.70
CA VAL A 138 -3.16 12.23 -9.63
C VAL A 138 -4.02 10.96 -9.63
N LEU A 139 -5.18 10.98 -8.96
CA LEU A 139 -5.95 9.77 -8.71
C LEU A 139 -6.35 9.07 -10.02
N ARG A 140 -6.04 7.77 -10.10
CA ARG A 140 -6.42 6.87 -11.21
C ARG A 140 -5.97 7.39 -12.58
N LYS A 141 -4.88 8.15 -12.61
CA LYS A 141 -4.28 8.68 -13.84
C LYS A 141 -2.89 8.10 -14.03
N GLU A 142 -2.55 7.83 -15.29
CA GLU A 142 -1.17 7.53 -15.66
C GLU A 142 -0.38 8.84 -15.68
N LEU A 143 0.75 8.86 -14.98
CA LEU A 143 1.60 10.04 -14.85
C LEU A 143 3.00 9.76 -15.38
N LEU A 144 3.54 10.72 -16.12
CA LEU A 144 4.93 10.73 -16.54
C LEU A 144 5.71 11.66 -15.61
N GLY A 145 6.59 11.09 -14.80
CA GLY A 145 7.43 11.82 -13.86
C GLY A 145 8.92 11.73 -14.23
N LYS A 146 9.71 12.70 -13.75
CA LYS A 146 11.17 12.59 -13.69
C LYS A 146 11.58 12.49 -12.22
N VAL A 147 12.24 11.40 -11.85
CA VAL A 147 12.73 11.20 -10.49
C VAL A 147 13.95 12.08 -10.25
N LYS A 148 13.93 12.85 -9.16
CA LYS A 148 15.09 13.58 -8.64
C LYS A 148 15.45 12.97 -7.29
N ILE A 149 16.60 12.30 -7.24
CA ILE A 149 17.13 11.74 -6.00
C ILE A 149 17.89 12.86 -5.30
N VAL A 150 17.45 13.21 -4.09
CA VAL A 150 18.11 14.19 -3.24
C VAL A 150 18.79 13.41 -2.12
N PHE A 151 20.12 13.49 -2.04
CA PHE A 151 20.88 12.94 -0.92
C PHE A 151 21.01 14.03 0.14
N THR A 152 20.32 13.87 1.27
CA THR A 152 20.59 14.65 2.47
C THR A 152 21.70 13.96 3.24
N LEU A 153 22.87 14.60 3.35
CA LEU A 153 23.91 14.17 4.29
C LEU A 153 23.46 14.64 5.68
N SER A 154 23.10 13.70 6.54
CA SER A 154 22.89 13.97 7.96
C SER A 154 24.25 14.28 8.58
N CYS A 155 24.45 15.50 9.06
CA CYS A 155 25.61 15.89 9.88
C CYS A 155 25.50 15.29 11.29
#